data_AF-A0AAN7QKT0-F1
#
_entry.id   AF-A0AAN7QKT0-F1
#
_cell.length_a   1.000
_cell.length_b   1.000
_cell.length_c   1.000
_cell.angle_alpha   90.00
_cell.angle_beta   90.00
_cell.angle_gamma   90.00
#
_symmetry.space_group_name_H-M   'P 1'
#
loop_
_entity.id
_entity.type
_entity.pdbx_description
1 polymer ?
#
loop_
_entity_poly.entity_id
_entity_poly.type
_entity_poly.pdbx_seq_one_letter_code
_entity_poly.pdbx_strand_id
1 'polypeptide(L)'
;MISNVKKVFLKAPSRLQLFREIAVGIPLPPTPIITRWGTWIEAANYYAENFEVIKEVLNQLDPEESQSIKEAQSILRKKGIKEDLIFIRGNLACISVAITKLEERGLPLQESISITEEVVSSLSELKKRDFINKLKEVLLKNTGYQQLKNISEVLQNQAVLNETNQHFSPTDVTDLKFAPIVSCDVERIFSQYKNILAYNRRKFTFEHLFRHVIIKCNQQFFT
;
A
#
# COMPACT_ATOMS: atom_id res chain seq x y z
N MET A 1 11.76 8.83 13.66
CA MET A 1 13.07 8.60 13.01
C MET A 1 13.04 9.00 11.54
N ILE A 2 12.28 8.30 10.69
CA ILE A 2 12.23 8.48 9.22
C ILE A 2 12.11 9.95 8.77
N SER A 3 11.16 10.70 9.34
CA SER A 3 10.97 12.13 9.01
C SER A 3 12.15 13.02 9.41
N ASN A 4 12.80 12.74 10.55
CA ASN A 4 13.88 13.59 11.07
C ASN A 4 15.20 13.32 10.35
N VAL A 5 15.51 12.06 10.05
CA VAL A 5 16.72 11.73 9.28
C VAL A 5 16.62 12.28 7.85
N LYS A 6 15.43 12.24 7.24
CA LYS A 6 15.19 12.90 5.94
C LYS A 6 15.56 14.39 5.95
N LYS A 7 15.17 15.12 7.00
CA LYS A 7 15.42 16.58 7.09
C LYS A 7 16.90 16.92 7.11
N VAL A 8 17.76 16.04 7.65
CA VAL A 8 19.21 16.25 7.72
C VAL A 8 19.82 16.45 6.33
N PHE A 9 19.36 15.67 5.34
CA PHE A 9 19.91 15.64 3.99
C PHE A 9 19.18 16.56 3.00
N LEU A 10 18.07 17.17 3.42
CA LEU A 10 17.26 18.01 2.55
C LEU A 10 18.00 19.32 2.22
N LYS A 11 18.31 19.55 0.94
CA LYS A 11 19.01 20.75 0.44
C LYS A 11 20.38 20.99 1.10
N ALA A 12 21.10 19.92 1.46
CA ALA A 12 22.41 20.02 2.11
C ALA A 12 23.50 19.25 1.33
N PRO A 13 24.14 19.87 0.31
CA PRO A 13 25.11 19.18 -0.55
C PRO A 13 26.29 18.56 0.19
N SER A 14 26.86 19.26 1.17
CA SER A 14 27.97 18.76 1.98
C SER A 14 27.61 17.49 2.76
N ARG A 15 26.41 17.44 3.34
CA ARG A 15 25.90 16.28 4.09
C ARG A 15 25.59 15.10 3.17
N LEU A 16 25.11 15.37 1.95
CA LEU A 16 24.90 14.36 0.92
C LEU A 16 26.23 13.78 0.44
N GLN A 17 27.26 14.61 0.32
CA GLN A 17 28.60 14.16 -0.03
C GLN A 17 29.18 13.26 1.06
N LEU A 18 29.13 13.69 2.33
CA LEU A 18 29.55 12.86 3.47
C LEU A 18 28.80 11.52 3.52
N PHE A 19 27.48 11.54 3.27
CA PHE A 19 26.69 10.31 3.18
C PHE A 19 27.24 9.37 2.10
N ARG A 20 27.55 9.88 0.91
CA ARG A 20 28.06 9.07 -0.21
C ARG A 20 29.48 8.54 0.04
N GLU A 21 30.29 9.27 0.80
CA GLU A 21 31.65 8.87 1.17
C GLU A 21 31.65 7.71 2.17
N ILE A 22 30.75 7.73 3.16
CA ILE A 22 30.65 6.69 4.19
C ILE A 22 29.78 5.51 3.72
N ALA A 23 28.61 5.80 3.14
CA ALA A 23 27.62 4.81 2.73
C ALA A 23 27.77 4.44 1.24
N VAL A 24 28.97 3.96 0.88
CA VAL A 24 29.31 3.62 -0.52
C VAL A 24 28.37 2.54 -1.05
N GLY A 25 27.68 2.82 -2.17
CA GLY A 25 26.74 1.90 -2.80
C GLY A 25 25.35 1.84 -2.16
N ILE A 26 25.12 2.56 -1.05
CA ILE A 26 23.79 2.64 -0.42
C ILE A 26 23.04 3.85 -1.00
N PRO A 27 21.80 3.67 -1.49
CA PRO A 27 21.02 4.79 -2.01
C PRO A 27 20.67 5.76 -0.87
N LEU A 28 20.36 7.02 -1.22
CA LEU A 28 19.92 8.00 -0.24
C LEU A 28 18.62 7.54 0.45
N PRO A 29 18.38 7.96 1.70
CA PRO A 29 17.18 7.57 2.41
C PRO A 29 15.90 7.94 1.63
N PRO A 30 14.96 7.00 1.46
CA PRO A 30 13.77 7.23 0.65
C PRO A 30 12.86 8.27 1.31
N THR A 31 12.12 9.01 0.48
CA THR A 31 11.14 9.98 0.94
C THR A 31 9.74 9.36 0.93
N PRO A 32 9.20 8.95 2.09
CA PRO A 32 7.87 8.38 2.12
C PRO A 32 6.83 9.44 1.73
N ILE A 33 5.83 9.01 0.96
CA ILE A 33 4.68 9.80 0.57
C ILE A 33 3.66 9.67 1.71
N ILE A 34 3.26 10.79 2.30
CA ILE A 34 2.40 10.83 3.51
C ILE A 34 1.07 10.09 3.27
N THR A 35 0.51 10.18 2.07
CA THR A 35 -0.75 9.54 1.69
C THR A 35 -0.60 8.07 1.31
N ARG A 36 0.62 7.52 1.18
CA ARG A 36 0.87 6.13 0.78
C ARG A 36 1.68 5.39 1.84
N TRP A 37 0.98 4.76 2.78
CA TRP A 37 1.58 4.03 3.90
C TRP A 37 2.59 2.95 3.48
N GLY A 38 2.42 2.30 2.33
CA GLY A 38 3.41 1.36 1.78
C GLY A 38 4.80 1.98 1.64
N THR A 39 4.89 3.24 1.18
CA THR A 39 6.18 3.94 1.05
C THR A 39 6.83 4.27 2.40
N TRP A 40 6.03 4.40 3.46
CA TRP A 40 6.54 4.57 4.82
C TRP A 40 7.15 3.27 5.36
N ILE A 41 6.49 2.14 5.10
CA ILE A 41 6.99 0.81 5.47
C ILE A 41 8.29 0.51 4.72
N GLU A 42 8.36 0.81 3.42
CA GLU A 42 9.60 0.67 2.65
C GLU A 42 10.74 1.55 3.18
N ALA A 43 10.42 2.79 3.61
CA ALA A 43 11.41 3.61 4.27
C ALA A 43 11.89 2.98 5.58
N ALA A 44 10.99 2.43 6.39
CA ALA A 44 11.36 1.72 7.61
C ALA A 44 12.25 0.50 7.32
N ASN A 45 11.95 -0.26 6.26
CA ASN A 45 12.77 -1.38 5.80
C ASN A 45 14.19 -0.94 5.43
N TYR A 46 14.31 0.14 4.65
CA TYR A 46 15.60 0.73 4.29
C TYR A 46 16.42 1.12 5.53
N TYR A 47 15.81 1.77 6.52
CA TYR A 47 16.52 2.15 7.75
C TYR A 47 16.89 0.94 8.60
N ALA A 48 16.10 -0.13 8.58
CA ALA A 48 16.42 -1.36 9.29
C ALA A 48 17.63 -2.08 8.67
N GLU A 49 17.74 -2.10 7.33
CA GLU A 49 18.89 -2.69 6.61
C GLU A 49 20.17 -1.89 6.82
N ASN A 50 20.06 -0.56 6.78
CA ASN A 50 21.21 0.35 6.78
C ASN A 50 21.43 1.03 8.13
N PHE A 51 20.90 0.48 9.22
CA PHE A 51 20.83 1.16 10.51
C PHE A 51 22.20 1.62 11.03
N GLU A 52 23.19 0.72 11.03
CA GLU A 52 24.52 1.02 11.57
C GLU A 52 25.26 2.04 10.69
N VAL A 53 25.18 1.93 9.36
CA VAL A 53 25.81 2.88 8.44
C VAL A 53 25.18 4.27 8.56
N ILE A 54 23.85 4.36 8.62
CA ILE A 54 23.14 5.63 8.78
C ILE A 54 23.48 6.26 10.13
N LYS A 55 23.62 5.45 11.18
CA LYS A 55 24.04 5.91 12.51
C LYS A 55 25.48 6.43 12.48
N GLU A 56 26.37 5.78 11.76
CA GLU A 56 27.75 6.26 11.55
C GLU A 56 27.76 7.62 10.84
N VAL A 57 27.07 7.74 9.71
CA VAL A 57 26.94 9.01 8.97
C VAL A 57 26.44 10.13 9.88
N LEU A 58 25.38 9.87 10.63
CA LEU A 58 24.78 10.88 11.50
C LEU A 58 25.67 11.24 12.68
N ASN A 59 26.52 10.33 13.18
CA ASN A 59 27.46 10.64 14.26
C ASN A 59 28.66 11.48 13.80
N GLN A 60 28.99 11.48 12.50
CA GLN A 60 30.03 12.35 11.95
C GLN A 60 29.57 13.80 11.72
N LEU A 61 28.25 14.06 11.80
CA LEU A 61 27.70 15.40 11.68
C LEU A 61 27.72 16.13 13.02
N ASP A 62 28.04 17.43 13.00
CA ASP A 62 27.99 18.28 14.18
C ASP A 62 26.52 18.56 14.60
N PRO A 63 26.10 18.20 15.83
CA PRO A 63 24.76 18.49 16.32
C PRO A 63 24.40 19.97 16.37
N GLU A 64 25.38 20.87 16.46
CA GLU A 64 25.14 22.32 16.57
C GLU A 64 24.94 22.99 15.19
N GLU A 65 25.29 22.32 14.09
CA GLU A 65 25.03 22.81 12.73
C GLU A 65 23.54 22.91 12.39
N SER A 66 22.71 22.03 12.96
CA SER A 66 21.25 22.13 12.78
C SER A 66 20.46 21.32 13.80
N GLN A 67 19.29 21.86 14.14
CA GLN A 67 18.30 21.18 14.98
C GLN A 67 17.91 19.80 14.42
N SER A 68 17.85 19.65 13.08
CA SER A 68 17.54 18.36 12.45
C SER A 68 18.56 17.27 12.72
N ILE A 69 19.86 17.61 12.82
CA ILE A 69 20.93 16.65 13.15
C ILE A 69 20.80 16.24 14.61
N LYS A 70 20.66 17.22 15.52
CA LYS A 70 20.49 16.98 16.96
C LYS A 70 19.30 16.07 17.26
N GLU A 71 18.16 16.29 16.61
CA GLU A 71 16.98 15.44 16.73
C GLU A 71 17.19 14.04 16.15
N ALA A 72 17.84 13.92 14.98
CA ALA A 72 18.11 12.63 14.35
C ALA A 72 19.03 11.76 15.21
N GLN A 73 20.14 12.33 15.71
CA GLN A 73 21.06 11.66 16.63
C GLN A 73 20.38 11.25 17.93
N SER A 74 19.58 12.13 18.53
CA SER A 74 18.82 11.84 19.75
C SER A 74 17.87 10.65 19.55
N ILE A 75 17.13 10.62 18.43
CA ILE A 75 16.21 9.51 18.13
C ILE A 75 16.95 8.18 17.93
N LEU A 76 18.10 8.18 17.26
CA LEU A 76 18.90 6.96 17.08
C LEU A 76 19.50 6.43 18.38
N ARG A 77 19.67 7.28 19.39
CA ARG A 77 20.13 6.90 20.73
C ARG A 77 18.98 6.43 21.64
N LYS A 78 17.72 6.62 21.25
CA LYS A 78 16.58 6.13 22.04
C LYS A 78 16.59 4.60 22.06
N LYS A 79 16.48 4.04 23.27
CA LYS A 79 16.26 2.60 23.47
C LYS A 79 14.96 2.20 22.79
N GLY A 80 14.92 1.02 22.16
CA GLY A 80 13.73 0.49 21.49
C GLY A 80 13.67 0.77 19.99
N ILE A 81 14.40 1.77 19.47
CA ILE A 81 14.29 2.14 18.04
C ILE A 81 14.75 1.00 17.11
N LYS A 82 15.78 0.26 17.54
CA LYS A 82 16.35 -0.86 16.78
C LYS A 82 15.38 -2.04 16.82
N GLU A 83 14.81 -2.33 17.99
CA GLU A 83 13.81 -3.36 18.20
C GLU A 83 12.52 -3.07 17.41
N ASP A 84 12.09 -1.80 17.36
CA ASP A 84 10.93 -1.37 16.57
C ASP A 84 11.16 -1.55 15.07
N LEU A 85 12.35 -1.19 14.56
CA LEU A 85 12.73 -1.41 13.16
C LEU A 85 12.79 -2.89 12.80
N ILE A 86 13.35 -3.72 13.69
CA ILE A 86 13.37 -5.18 13.52
C ILE A 86 11.94 -5.71 13.47
N PHE A 87 11.06 -5.24 14.36
CA PHE A 87 9.65 -5.65 14.36
C PHE A 87 8.95 -5.28 13.05
N ILE A 88 9.11 -4.03 12.59
CA ILE A 88 8.49 -3.55 11.34
C ILE A 88 9.01 -4.37 10.15
N ARG A 89 10.32 -4.51 10.01
CA ARG A 89 10.92 -5.26 8.90
C ARG A 89 10.52 -6.74 8.92
N GLY A 90 10.57 -7.37 10.08
CA GLY A 90 10.33 -8.81 10.22
C GLY A 90 8.86 -9.19 10.03
N ASN A 91 7.91 -8.31 10.36
CA ASN A 91 6.50 -8.68 10.44
C ASN A 91 5.56 -7.84 9.56
N LEU A 92 5.91 -6.59 9.25
CA LEU A 92 5.03 -5.66 8.54
C LEU A 92 5.47 -5.40 7.08
N ALA A 93 6.66 -5.85 6.69
CA ALA A 93 7.15 -5.70 5.31
C ALA A 93 6.26 -6.42 4.28
N CYS A 94 5.52 -7.47 4.67
CA CYS A 94 4.56 -8.12 3.77
C CYS A 94 3.43 -7.17 3.32
N ILE A 95 3.09 -6.16 4.12
CA ILE A 95 2.03 -5.20 3.82
C ILE A 95 2.43 -4.33 2.63
N SER A 96 3.67 -3.85 2.55
CA SER A 96 4.11 -3.03 1.42
C SER A 96 4.12 -3.83 0.11
N VAL A 97 4.60 -5.07 0.16
CA VAL A 97 4.56 -6.01 -0.99
C VAL A 97 3.12 -6.25 -1.43
N ALA A 98 2.20 -6.51 -0.50
CA ALA A 98 0.80 -6.75 -0.81
C ALA A 98 0.12 -5.51 -1.40
N ILE A 99 0.37 -4.32 -0.85
CA ILE A 99 -0.15 -3.06 -1.42
C ILE A 99 0.31 -2.90 -2.86
N THR A 100 1.61 -3.08 -3.13
CA THR A 100 2.14 -2.93 -4.50
C THR A 100 1.46 -3.91 -5.47
N LYS A 101 1.34 -5.19 -5.09
CA LYS A 101 0.65 -6.20 -5.92
C LYS A 101 -0.82 -5.84 -6.16
N LEU A 102 -1.53 -5.39 -5.12
CA LEU A 102 -2.94 -5.01 -5.25
C LEU A 102 -3.13 -3.74 -6.09
N GLU A 103 -2.11 -2.87 -6.19
CA GLU A 103 -2.12 -1.68 -7.04
C GLU A 103 -1.74 -1.95 -8.51
N GLU A 104 -1.22 -3.16 -8.81
CA GLU A 104 -0.92 -3.60 -10.17
C GLU A 104 -2.22 -3.80 -10.97
N ARG A 105 -2.12 -3.55 -12.27
CA ARG A 105 -3.26 -3.68 -13.17
C ARG A 105 -3.42 -5.12 -13.59
N GLY A 106 -4.67 -5.52 -13.77
CA GLY A 106 -4.98 -6.82 -14.33
C GLY A 106 -4.88 -7.97 -13.33
N LEU A 107 -4.91 -7.69 -12.04
CA LEU A 107 -4.95 -8.73 -11.03
C LEU A 107 -6.35 -9.36 -10.97
N PRO A 108 -6.51 -10.69 -11.11
CA PRO A 108 -7.78 -11.36 -10.93
C PRO A 108 -8.36 -11.10 -9.53
N LEU A 109 -9.69 -11.08 -9.43
CA LEU A 109 -10.38 -10.88 -8.16
C LEU A 109 -9.98 -11.95 -7.14
N GLN A 110 -9.88 -13.21 -7.57
CA GLN A 110 -9.42 -14.33 -6.74
C GLN A 110 -8.04 -14.08 -6.14
N GLU A 111 -7.07 -13.71 -6.97
CA GLU A 111 -5.69 -13.46 -6.51
C GLU A 111 -5.63 -12.27 -5.55
N SER A 112 -6.42 -11.22 -5.83
CA SER A 112 -6.53 -10.04 -4.96
C SER A 112 -7.06 -10.39 -3.57
N ILE A 113 -8.10 -11.25 -3.50
CA ILE A 113 -8.64 -11.75 -2.23
C ILE A 113 -7.59 -12.62 -1.52
N SER A 114 -6.92 -13.54 -2.24
CA SER A 114 -5.86 -14.39 -1.67
C SER A 114 -4.74 -13.58 -1.02
N ILE A 115 -4.22 -12.57 -1.72
CA ILE A 115 -3.17 -11.68 -1.18
C ILE A 115 -3.63 -11.01 0.12
N THR A 116 -4.88 -10.54 0.16
CA THR A 116 -5.44 -9.90 1.36
C THR A 116 -5.54 -10.89 2.53
N GLU A 117 -5.98 -12.11 2.26
CA GLU A 117 -6.10 -13.16 3.28
C GLU A 117 -4.74 -13.66 3.78
N GLU A 118 -3.75 -13.79 2.89
CA GLU A 118 -2.37 -14.13 3.24
C GLU A 118 -1.76 -13.09 4.20
N VAL A 119 -2.01 -11.80 3.97
CA VAL A 119 -1.57 -10.73 4.89
C VAL A 119 -2.26 -10.86 6.24
N VAL A 120 -3.58 -11.08 6.26
CA VAL A 120 -4.34 -11.25 7.51
C VAL A 120 -3.86 -12.48 8.29
N SER A 121 -3.56 -13.58 7.60
CA SER A 121 -3.02 -14.81 8.19
C SER A 121 -1.64 -14.55 8.80
N SER A 122 -0.72 -14.01 8.01
CA SER A 122 0.65 -13.68 8.43
C SER A 122 0.68 -12.76 9.66
N LEU A 123 -0.21 -11.76 9.69
CA LEU A 123 -0.29 -10.85 10.83
C LEU A 123 -0.95 -11.49 12.05
N SER A 124 -1.85 -12.45 11.87
CA SER A 124 -2.57 -13.13 12.97
C SER A 124 -1.67 -13.99 13.85
N GLU A 125 -0.49 -14.39 13.36
CA GLU A 125 0.51 -15.12 14.13
C GLU A 125 1.20 -14.25 15.19
N LEU A 126 1.06 -12.93 15.11
CA LEU A 126 1.72 -11.98 15.99
C LEU A 126 0.99 -11.84 17.34
N LYS A 127 1.76 -11.68 18.42
CA LYS A 127 1.23 -11.53 19.78
C LYS A 127 0.45 -10.22 20.01
N LYS A 128 0.72 -9.16 19.23
CA LYS A 128 0.07 -7.84 19.39
C LYS A 128 -1.30 -7.81 18.71
N ARG A 129 -2.37 -8.01 19.48
CA ARG A 129 -3.72 -8.26 18.93
C ARG A 129 -4.50 -7.02 18.50
N ASP A 130 -4.24 -5.84 19.05
CA ASP A 130 -5.13 -4.69 18.87
C ASP A 130 -5.28 -4.24 17.42
N PHE A 131 -4.16 -4.05 16.71
CA PHE A 131 -4.21 -3.63 15.31
C PHE A 131 -4.70 -4.74 14.37
N ILE A 132 -4.43 -6.01 14.69
CA ILE A 132 -4.91 -7.17 13.93
C ILE A 132 -6.43 -7.29 14.06
N ASN A 133 -6.95 -7.14 15.29
CA ASN A 133 -8.38 -7.11 15.55
C ASN A 133 -9.03 -5.96 14.79
N LYS A 134 -8.38 -4.79 14.75
CA LYS A 134 -8.88 -3.65 13.98
C LYS A 134 -8.92 -3.94 12.47
N LEU A 135 -7.87 -4.56 11.92
CA LEU A 135 -7.84 -4.98 10.52
C LEU A 135 -9.00 -5.93 10.19
N LYS A 136 -9.19 -6.97 11.02
CA LYS A 136 -10.30 -7.93 10.87
C LYS A 136 -11.66 -7.23 10.95
N GLU A 137 -11.85 -6.34 11.92
CA GLU A 137 -13.08 -5.57 12.09
C GLU A 137 -13.38 -4.70 10.86
N VAL A 138 -12.36 -4.01 10.31
CA VAL A 138 -12.50 -3.17 9.11
C VAL A 138 -12.89 -4.01 7.89
N LEU A 139 -12.25 -5.16 7.68
CA LEU A 139 -12.58 -6.05 6.57
C LEU A 139 -13.99 -6.64 6.70
N LEU A 140 -14.41 -6.99 7.92
CA LEU A 140 -15.76 -7.50 8.18
C LEU A 140 -16.84 -6.44 7.97
N LYS A 141 -16.59 -5.19 8.41
CA LYS A 141 -17.53 -4.08 8.24
C LYS A 141 -17.63 -3.56 6.81
N ASN A 142 -16.62 -3.85 5.98
CA ASN A 142 -16.62 -3.45 4.58
C ASN A 142 -17.54 -4.38 3.76
N THR A 143 -18.80 -3.96 3.60
CA THR A 143 -19.82 -4.71 2.84
C THR A 143 -19.40 -4.98 1.40
N GLY A 144 -18.74 -4.02 0.74
CA GLY A 144 -18.26 -4.17 -0.64
C GLY A 144 -17.18 -5.26 -0.74
N TYR A 145 -16.25 -5.30 0.22
CA TYR A 145 -15.26 -6.37 0.28
C TYR A 145 -15.92 -7.74 0.49
N GLN A 146 -16.92 -7.84 1.39
CA GLN A 146 -17.65 -9.09 1.62
C GLN A 146 -18.42 -9.56 0.37
N GLN A 147 -19.03 -8.62 -0.38
CA GLN A 147 -19.69 -8.92 -1.65
C GLN A 147 -18.71 -9.49 -2.68
N LEU A 148 -17.57 -8.82 -2.87
CA LEU A 148 -16.53 -9.24 -3.82
C LEU A 148 -15.88 -10.57 -3.41
N LYS A 149 -15.69 -10.81 -2.11
CA LYS A 149 -15.23 -12.10 -1.60
C LYS A 149 -16.21 -13.22 -1.94
N ASN A 150 -17.51 -13.03 -1.70
CA ASN A 150 -18.51 -14.04 -2.05
C ASN A 150 -18.57 -14.30 -3.56
N ILE A 151 -18.47 -13.25 -4.39
CA ILE A 151 -18.37 -13.41 -5.86
C ILE A 151 -17.13 -14.23 -6.24
N SER A 152 -15.97 -13.98 -5.62
CA SER A 152 -14.75 -14.74 -5.84
C SER A 152 -14.92 -16.23 -5.49
N GLU A 153 -15.59 -16.55 -4.39
CA GLU A 153 -15.88 -17.93 -3.97
C GLU A 153 -16.86 -18.62 -4.94
N VAL A 154 -17.87 -17.90 -5.43
CA VAL A 154 -18.81 -18.41 -6.45
C VAL A 154 -18.09 -18.71 -7.78
N LEU A 155 -17.19 -17.83 -8.22
CA LEU A 155 -16.38 -18.03 -9.43
C LEU A 155 -15.49 -19.28 -9.35
N GLN A 156 -15.12 -19.71 -8.13
CA GLN A 156 -14.35 -20.93 -7.86
C GLN A 156 -15.23 -22.17 -7.62
N ASN A 157 -16.55 -22.05 -7.74
CA ASN A 157 -17.50 -23.10 -7.40
C ASN A 157 -17.39 -23.57 -5.93
N GLN A 158 -17.06 -22.65 -5.02
CA GLN A 158 -16.90 -22.92 -3.58
C GLN A 158 -18.09 -22.41 -2.74
N ALA A 159 -18.90 -21.50 -3.28
CA ALA A 159 -20.03 -20.90 -2.57
C ALA A 159 -21.20 -20.60 -3.52
N VAL A 160 -22.31 -20.15 -2.94
CA VAL A 160 -23.49 -19.63 -3.64
C VAL A 160 -23.60 -18.13 -3.39
N LEU A 161 -24.26 -17.40 -4.30
CA LEU A 161 -24.52 -15.98 -4.13
C LEU A 161 -25.35 -15.73 -2.86
N ASN A 162 -24.85 -14.85 -2.00
CA ASN A 162 -25.55 -14.40 -0.81
C ASN A 162 -26.68 -13.41 -1.16
N GLU A 163 -27.53 -13.07 -0.19
CA GLU A 163 -28.65 -12.14 -0.36
C GLU A 163 -28.23 -10.79 -0.99
N THR A 164 -27.03 -10.32 -0.69
CA THR A 164 -26.52 -9.05 -1.22
C THR A 164 -26.06 -9.12 -2.67
N ASN A 165 -25.81 -10.33 -3.21
CA ASN A 165 -25.36 -10.57 -4.58
C ASN A 165 -26.39 -11.31 -5.46
N GLN A 166 -27.55 -11.70 -4.91
CA GLN A 166 -28.62 -12.40 -5.64
C GLN A 166 -29.17 -11.66 -6.87
N HIS A 167 -28.99 -10.33 -6.90
CA HIS A 167 -29.44 -9.49 -8.01
C HIS A 167 -28.54 -9.60 -9.25
N PHE A 168 -27.32 -10.15 -9.12
CA PHE A 168 -26.42 -10.33 -10.25
C PHE A 168 -26.83 -11.53 -11.10
N SER A 169 -26.86 -11.34 -12.42
CA SER A 169 -27.00 -12.44 -13.36
C SER A 169 -25.70 -13.26 -13.46
N PRO A 170 -25.73 -14.50 -13.97
CA PRO A 170 -24.52 -15.28 -14.20
C PRO A 170 -23.46 -14.54 -15.03
N THR A 171 -23.90 -13.76 -16.03
CA THR A 171 -23.00 -12.94 -16.86
C THR A 171 -22.34 -11.83 -16.05
N ASP A 172 -23.10 -11.14 -15.18
CA ASP A 172 -22.54 -10.09 -14.32
C ASP A 172 -21.46 -10.65 -13.39
N VAL A 173 -21.70 -11.83 -12.81
CA VAL A 173 -20.72 -12.51 -11.95
C VAL A 173 -19.44 -12.82 -12.74
N THR A 174 -19.56 -13.31 -13.98
CA THR A 174 -18.38 -13.57 -14.82
C THR A 174 -17.65 -12.29 -15.24
N ASP A 175 -18.38 -11.20 -15.46
CA ASP A 175 -17.80 -9.89 -15.82
C ASP A 175 -16.99 -9.27 -14.67
N LEU A 176 -17.30 -9.64 -13.42
CA LEU A 176 -16.61 -9.21 -12.21
C LEU A 176 -15.32 -10.00 -11.89
N LYS A 177 -14.91 -10.93 -12.77
CA LYS A 177 -13.67 -11.73 -12.60
C LYS A 177 -12.42 -10.89 -12.30
N PHE A 178 -12.39 -9.65 -12.77
CA PHE A 178 -11.28 -8.72 -12.60
C PHE A 178 -11.68 -7.43 -11.86
N ALA A 179 -12.73 -7.51 -11.04
CA ALA A 179 -13.17 -6.37 -10.26
C ALA A 179 -12.05 -5.95 -9.27
N PRO A 180 -11.63 -4.67 -9.28
CA PRO A 180 -10.61 -4.20 -8.35
C PRO A 180 -11.17 -4.10 -6.93
N ILE A 181 -10.36 -4.52 -5.95
CA ILE A 181 -10.73 -4.43 -4.52
C ILE A 181 -10.13 -3.20 -3.82
N VAL A 182 -9.29 -2.44 -4.51
CA VAL A 182 -8.60 -1.24 -4.00
C VAL A 182 -9.04 0.02 -4.74
N SER A 183 -9.01 1.15 -4.04
CA SER A 183 -9.47 2.45 -4.58
C SER A 183 -8.46 3.15 -5.49
N CYS A 184 -7.23 2.64 -5.62
CA CYS A 184 -6.21 3.23 -6.51
C CYS A 184 -6.66 3.21 -7.99
N ASP A 185 -7.51 2.26 -8.38
CA ASP A 185 -8.11 2.26 -9.70
C ASP A 185 -9.19 3.33 -9.85
N VAL A 186 -9.86 3.75 -8.77
CA VAL A 186 -10.78 4.90 -8.82
C VAL A 186 -10.02 6.16 -9.21
N GLU A 187 -8.83 6.42 -8.64
CA GLU A 187 -7.92 7.53 -9.04
C GLU A 187 -7.56 7.47 -10.53
N ARG A 188 -7.28 6.28 -11.05
CA ARG A 188 -6.95 6.08 -12.48
C ARG A 188 -8.18 6.27 -13.38
N ILE A 189 -9.36 5.85 -12.92
CA ILE A 189 -10.61 5.94 -13.67
C ILE A 189 -11.24 7.34 -13.54
N PHE A 190 -10.87 8.20 -12.58
CA PHE A 190 -11.38 9.59 -12.52
C PHE A 190 -11.17 10.39 -13.81
N SER A 191 -10.00 10.23 -14.44
CA SER A 191 -9.73 10.81 -15.77
C SER A 191 -10.67 10.28 -16.86
N GLN A 192 -11.11 9.03 -16.71
CA GLN A 192 -12.02 8.34 -17.63
C GLN A 192 -13.48 8.72 -17.35
N TYR A 193 -13.88 8.85 -16.08
CA TYR A 193 -15.19 9.37 -15.67
C TYR A 193 -15.41 10.79 -16.18
N LYS A 194 -14.36 11.62 -16.23
CA LYS A 194 -14.45 12.95 -16.85
C LYS A 194 -14.89 12.88 -18.32
N ASN A 195 -14.48 11.85 -19.06
CA ASN A 195 -14.92 11.62 -20.44
C ASN A 195 -16.35 11.07 -20.52
N ILE A 196 -16.80 10.30 -19.53
CA ILE A 196 -18.18 9.77 -19.44
C ILE A 196 -19.17 10.89 -19.09
N LEU A 197 -18.78 11.77 -18.16
CA LEU A 197 -19.58 12.88 -17.64
C LEU A 197 -19.46 14.17 -18.47
N ALA A 198 -18.72 14.15 -19.58
CA ALA A 198 -18.61 15.30 -20.47
C ALA A 198 -19.99 15.70 -21.02
N TYR A 199 -20.22 17.01 -21.17
CA TYR A 199 -21.51 17.62 -21.56
C TYR A 199 -22.15 17.01 -22.82
N ASN A 200 -21.31 16.43 -23.68
CA ASN A 200 -21.64 15.90 -24.99
C ASN A 200 -22.33 14.51 -24.91
N ARG A 201 -22.34 13.85 -23.74
CA ARG A 201 -22.86 12.48 -23.54
C ARG A 201 -23.98 12.42 -22.51
N ARG A 202 -25.15 12.98 -22.84
CA ARG A 202 -26.31 13.13 -21.93
C ARG A 202 -27.29 11.94 -21.88
N LYS A 203 -26.96 10.78 -22.46
CA LYS A 203 -27.90 9.67 -22.68
C LYS A 203 -27.45 8.33 -22.08
N PHE A 204 -26.52 8.34 -21.14
CA PHE A 204 -26.15 7.09 -20.46
C PHE A 204 -27.24 6.67 -19.48
N THR A 205 -27.71 5.43 -19.62
CA THR A 205 -28.49 4.74 -18.59
C THR A 205 -27.52 4.15 -17.57
N PHE A 206 -28.03 3.72 -16.41
CA PHE A 206 -27.20 3.05 -15.41
C PHE A 206 -26.52 1.79 -15.97
N GLU A 207 -27.23 1.01 -16.80
CA GLU A 207 -26.67 -0.16 -17.48
C GLU A 207 -25.49 0.22 -18.38
N HIS A 208 -25.60 1.32 -19.14
CA HIS A 208 -24.49 1.79 -19.97
C HIS A 208 -23.28 2.22 -19.14
N LEU A 209 -23.50 2.88 -17.99
CA LEU A 209 -22.42 3.25 -17.08
C LEU A 209 -21.75 2.01 -16.49
N PHE A 210 -22.54 1.06 -16.03
CA PHE A 210 -22.08 -0.22 -15.48
C PHE A 210 -21.20 -0.98 -16.49
N ARG A 211 -21.70 -1.18 -17.72
CA ARG A 211 -20.93 -1.83 -18.80
C ARG A 211 -19.67 -1.04 -19.14
N HIS A 212 -19.70 0.29 -19.12
CA HIS A 212 -18.51 1.09 -19.39
C HIS A 212 -17.42 0.89 -18.33
N VAL A 213 -17.79 0.82 -17.05
CA VAL A 213 -16.86 0.54 -15.96
C VAL A 213 -16.24 -0.86 -16.13
N ILE A 214 -17.07 -1.88 -16.38
CA ILE A 214 -16.61 -3.26 -16.65
C ILE A 214 -15.61 -3.27 -17.81
N ILE A 215 -15.98 -2.67 -18.95
CA ILE A 215 -15.09 -2.61 -20.13
C ILE A 215 -13.77 -1.94 -19.76
N LYS A 216 -13.76 -0.88 -18.94
CA LYS A 216 -12.52 -0.18 -18.57
C LYS A 216 -11.64 -0.95 -17.61
N CYS A 217 -12.25 -1.67 -16.65
CA CYS A 217 -11.55 -2.63 -15.82
C CYS A 217 -10.96 -3.76 -16.68
N ASN A 218 -11.72 -4.23 -17.69
CA ASN A 218 -11.34 -5.36 -18.54
C ASN A 218 -10.52 -4.98 -19.79
N GLN A 219 -10.39 -3.70 -20.15
CA GLN A 219 -9.66 -3.26 -21.34
C GLN A 219 -8.15 -3.44 -21.20
N GLN A 220 -7.66 -3.46 -19.97
CA GLN A 220 -6.22 -3.50 -19.66
C GLN A 220 -5.63 -4.91 -19.81
N PHE A 221 -6.43 -5.89 -20.23
CA PHE A 221 -6.01 -7.28 -20.48
C PHE A 221 -5.78 -7.61 -21.96
N PHE A 222 -6.38 -6.83 -22.88
CA PHE A 222 -6.36 -7.11 -24.31
C PHE A 222 -5.41 -6.18 -25.10
N THR A 223 -4.60 -5.39 -24.39
CA THR A 223 -3.58 -4.48 -24.93
C THR A 223 -2.28 -4.67 -24.17
#